data_AF-A0A7J9AVA9-F1
#
_entry.id   AF-A0A7J9AVA9-F1
#
_cell.length_a   1.000
_cell.length_b   1.000
_cell.length_c   1.000
_cell.angle_alpha   90.00
_cell.angle_beta   90.00
_cell.angle_gamma   90.00
#
_symmetry.space_group_name_H-M   'P 1'
#
loop_
_entity.id
_entity.type
_entity.pdbx_description
1 polymer ?
#
loop_
_entity_poly.entity_id
_entity_poly.type
_entity_poly.pdbx_seq_one_letter_code
_entity_poly.pdbx_strand_id
1 'polypeptide(L)'
;MAPNRRGMGDEQLKQKILCLKRNMAKISMDQQRIREEQTSVRLRFPIIKQQCEELREEMNLISKQATMTQFRIALMFRIIRERKEGNFSQAAKLTHFLRFIV
;
A
#
# COMPACT_ATOMS: atom_id res chain seq x y z
N MET A 1 -18.39 70.07 16.34
CA MET A 1 -17.24 69.43 17.01
C MET A 1 -16.78 68.27 16.15
N ALA A 2 -15.55 68.32 15.62
CA ALA A 2 -15.01 67.23 14.82
C ALA A 2 -14.53 66.09 15.75
N PRO A 3 -14.80 64.81 15.44
CA PRO A 3 -14.35 63.71 16.28
C PRO A 3 -12.82 63.64 16.30
N ASN A 4 -12.28 63.35 17.48
CA ASN A 4 -10.84 63.29 17.75
C ASN A 4 -10.18 62.15 16.95
N ARG A 5 -9.57 62.47 15.81
CA ARG A 5 -8.98 61.50 14.86
C ARG A 5 -7.84 60.66 15.47
N ARG A 6 -7.19 61.13 16.54
CA ARG A 6 -6.08 60.42 17.22
C ARG A 6 -6.57 59.17 17.99
N GLY A 7 -7.68 59.27 18.73
CA GLY A 7 -8.22 58.12 19.48
C GLY A 7 -8.83 57.02 18.61
N MET A 8 -9.30 57.35 17.40
CA MET A 8 -9.88 56.40 16.45
C MET A 8 -8.82 55.46 15.83
N GLY A 9 -7.59 55.95 15.62
CA GLY A 9 -6.47 55.15 15.12
C GLY A 9 -5.98 54.10 16.13
N ASP A 10 -5.91 54.47 17.42
CA ASP A 10 -5.49 53.58 18.49
C ASP A 10 -6.49 52.44 18.73
N GLU A 11 -7.79 52.72 18.62
CA GLU A 11 -8.82 51.69 18.79
C GLU A 11 -8.85 50.69 17.62
N GLN A 12 -8.66 51.17 16.39
CA GLN A 12 -8.47 50.31 15.22
C GLN A 12 -7.21 49.44 15.34
N LEU A 13 -6.12 49.99 15.87
CA LEU A 13 -4.89 49.24 16.11
C LEU A 13 -5.10 48.15 17.17
N LYS A 14 -5.78 48.45 18.28
CA LYS A 14 -6.14 47.46 19.31
C LYS A 14 -6.99 46.33 18.74
N GLN A 15 -8.00 46.64 17.92
CA GLN A 15 -8.84 45.61 17.28
C GLN A 15 -8.02 44.72 16.34
N LYS A 16 -7.09 45.29 15.55
CA LYS A 16 -6.17 44.51 14.71
C LYS A 16 -5.28 43.59 15.54
N ILE A 17 -4.72 44.08 16.64
CA ILE A 17 -3.89 43.26 17.55
C ILE A 17 -4.71 42.10 18.15
N LEU A 18 -5.95 42.35 18.58
CA LEU A 18 -6.83 41.30 19.10
C LEU A 18 -7.18 40.25 18.03
N CYS A 19 -7.45 40.70 16.81
CA CYS A 19 -7.68 39.81 15.66
C CYS A 19 -6.45 38.93 15.39
N LEU A 20 -5.26 39.53 15.36
CA LEU A 20 -3.99 38.81 15.17
C LEU A 20 -3.77 37.77 16.28
N LYS A 21 -3.98 38.12 17.55
CA LYS A 21 -3.85 37.16 18.66
C LYS A 21 -4.80 35.97 18.51
N ARG A 22 -6.06 36.21 18.12
CA ARG A 22 -7.04 35.13 17.88
C ARG A 22 -6.60 34.23 16.72
N ASN A 23 -6.13 34.83 15.62
CA ASN A 23 -5.65 34.09 14.46
C ASN A 23 -4.41 33.25 14.82
N MET A 24 -3.47 33.80 15.57
CA MET A 24 -2.29 33.08 16.05
C MET A 24 -2.68 31.89 16.95
N ALA A 25 -3.63 32.08 17.87
CA ALA A 25 -4.14 30.99 18.71
C ALA A 25 -4.77 29.87 17.88
N LYS A 26 -5.59 30.23 16.87
CA LYS A 26 -6.16 29.26 15.93
C LYS A 26 -5.08 28.49 15.17
N ILE A 27 -4.10 29.19 14.59
CA ILE A 27 -2.98 28.58 13.88
C ILE A 27 -2.21 27.63 14.79
N SER A 28 -1.97 28.00 16.05
CA SER A 28 -1.29 27.14 17.01
C SER A 28 -2.04 25.83 17.27
N MET A 29 -3.37 25.88 17.39
CA MET A 29 -4.20 24.68 17.56
C MET A 29 -4.19 23.81 16.30
N ASP A 30 -4.35 24.44 15.13
CA ASP A 30 -4.33 23.73 13.84
C ASP A 30 -2.97 23.03 13.63
N GLN A 31 -1.86 23.71 13.93
CA GLN A 31 -0.52 23.12 13.88
C GLN A 31 -0.34 21.95 14.83
N GLN A 32 -0.93 22.02 16.04
CA GLN A 32 -0.87 20.91 16.99
C GLN A 32 -1.60 19.68 16.43
N ARG A 33 -2.81 19.86 15.92
CA ARG A 33 -3.58 18.80 15.28
C ARG A 33 -2.84 18.18 14.10
N ILE A 34 -2.23 19.02 13.24
CA ILE A 34 -1.44 18.55 12.10
C ILE A 34 -0.28 17.67 12.58
N ARG A 35 0.43 18.04 13.66
CA ARG A 35 1.53 17.22 14.20
C ARG A 35 1.05 15.87 14.71
N GLU A 36 -0.11 15.83 15.37
CA GLU A 36 -0.71 14.58 15.88
C GLU A 36 -1.10 13.66 14.72
N GLU A 37 -1.77 14.20 13.69
CA GLU A 37 -2.14 13.44 12.50
C GLU A 37 -0.90 12.94 11.74
N GLN A 38 0.13 13.79 11.58
CA GLN A 38 1.41 13.39 10.96
C GLN A 38 2.10 12.26 11.74
N THR A 39 2.08 12.33 13.08
CA THR A 39 2.65 11.29 13.93
C THR A 39 1.91 9.97 13.75
N SER A 40 0.57 10.02 13.74
CA SER A 40 -0.28 8.85 13.48
C SER A 40 0.02 8.22 12.11
N VAL A 41 0.13 9.02 11.05
CA VAL A 41 0.47 8.53 9.70
C VAL A 41 1.87 7.91 9.68
N ARG A 42 2.87 8.57 10.30
CA ARG A 42 4.24 8.06 10.38
C ARG A 42 4.35 6.73 11.10
N LEU A 43 3.49 6.48 12.10
CA LEU A 43 3.45 5.19 12.81
C LEU A 43 2.81 4.08 11.98
N ARG A 44 1.79 4.40 11.18
CA ARG A 44 1.09 3.40 10.35
C ARG A 44 1.85 3.03 9.09
N PHE A 45 2.60 3.95 8.51
CA PHE A 45 3.27 3.74 7.22
C PHE A 45 4.26 2.55 7.22
N PRO A 46 5.11 2.36 8.24
CA PRO A 46 6.00 1.19 8.31
C PRO A 46 5.24 -0.13 8.41
N ILE A 47 4.12 -0.16 9.14
CA ILE A 47 3.28 -1.36 9.29
C ILE A 47 2.70 -1.75 7.92
N ILE A 48 2.13 -0.78 7.20
CA ILE A 48 1.59 -1.00 5.85
C ILE A 48 2.70 -1.47 4.91
N LYS A 49 3.89 -0.84 4.98
CA LYS A 49 5.02 -1.23 4.16
C LYS A 49 5.43 -2.69 4.42
N GLN A 50 5.51 -3.09 5.70
CA GLN A 50 5.81 -4.48 6.06
C GLN A 50 4.76 -5.45 5.51
N GLN A 51 3.47 -5.14 5.70
CA GLN A 51 2.38 -5.96 5.17
C GLN A 51 2.42 -6.08 3.65
N CYS A 52 2.81 -5.03 2.93
CA CYS A 52 2.99 -5.09 1.47
C CYS A 52 4.13 -6.01 1.05
N GLU A 53 5.25 -6.03 1.79
CA GLU A 53 6.36 -6.94 1.49
C GLU A 53 5.98 -8.40 1.79
N GLU A 54 5.32 -8.66 2.93
CA GLU A 54 4.80 -9.99 3.27
C GLU A 54 3.83 -10.50 2.19
N LEU A 55 2.88 -9.66 1.77
CA LEU A 55 1.94 -10.00 0.70
C LEU A 55 2.65 -10.29 -0.63
N ARG A 56 3.72 -9.56 -0.93
CA ARG A 56 4.53 -9.77 -2.13
C ARG A 56 5.25 -11.10 -2.09
N GLU A 57 5.80 -11.49 -0.94
CA GLU A 57 6.43 -12.80 -0.75
C GLU A 57 5.43 -13.94 -0.91
N GLU A 58 4.26 -13.84 -0.28
CA GLU A 58 3.18 -14.81 -0.43
C GLU A 58 2.72 -14.94 -1.88
N MET A 59 2.51 -13.80 -2.56
CA MET A 59 2.13 -13.79 -3.97
C MET A 59 3.17 -14.48 -4.85
N ASN A 60 4.46 -14.27 -4.59
CA ASN A 60 5.54 -14.93 -5.32
C ASN A 60 5.54 -16.45 -5.10
N LEU A 61 5.28 -16.91 -3.88
CA LEU A 61 5.16 -18.34 -3.58
C LEU A 61 3.96 -18.97 -4.30
N ILE A 62 2.80 -18.32 -4.24
CA ILE A 62 1.58 -18.76 -4.94
C ILE A 62 1.82 -18.80 -6.46
N SER A 63 2.46 -17.77 -7.01
CA SER A 63 2.78 -17.71 -8.44
C SER A 63 3.69 -18.87 -8.86
N LYS A 64 4.77 -19.14 -8.12
CA LYS A 64 5.65 -20.29 -8.37
C LYS A 64 4.88 -21.61 -8.32
N GLN A 65 4.04 -21.79 -7.31
CA GLN A 65 3.23 -23.00 -7.15
C GLN A 65 2.23 -23.16 -8.30
N ALA A 66 1.59 -22.07 -8.73
CA ALA A 66 0.66 -22.06 -9.85
C ALA A 66 1.36 -22.46 -11.16
N THR A 67 2.54 -21.88 -11.43
CA THR A 67 3.36 -22.25 -12.59
C THR A 67 3.75 -23.73 -12.55
N MET A 68 4.19 -24.24 -11.39
CA MET A 68 4.54 -25.65 -11.25
C MET A 68 3.34 -26.58 -11.50
N THR A 69 2.18 -26.21 -10.97
CA THR A 69 0.92 -26.92 -11.19
C THR A 69 0.54 -26.94 -12.66
N GLN A 70 0.69 -25.81 -13.37
CA GLN A 70 0.44 -25.73 -14.81
C GLN A 70 1.38 -26.64 -15.61
N PHE A 71 2.68 -26.68 -15.28
CA PHE A 71 3.63 -27.61 -15.90
C PHE A 71 3.24 -29.06 -15.66
N ARG A 72 2.85 -29.40 -14.43
CA ARG A 72 2.39 -30.74 -14.06
C ARG A 72 1.19 -31.16 -14.89
N ILE A 73 0.19 -30.28 -15.01
CA ILE A 73 -1.03 -30.51 -15.81
C ILE A 73 -0.68 -30.70 -17.29
N ALA A 74 0.16 -29.82 -17.86
CA ALA A 74 0.58 -29.93 -19.26
C ALA A 74 1.30 -31.26 -19.54
N LEU A 75 2.17 -31.71 -18.62
CA LEU A 75 2.85 -32.99 -18.73
C LEU A 75 1.87 -34.16 -18.64
N MET A 76 0.88 -34.10 -17.74
CA MET A 76 -0.18 -35.11 -17.64
C MET A 76 -1.00 -35.21 -18.93
N PHE A 77 -1.40 -34.08 -19.52
CA PHE A 77 -2.08 -34.08 -20.81
C PHE A 77 -1.23 -34.71 -21.91
N ARG A 78 0.07 -34.42 -21.95
CA ARG A 78 0.99 -35.04 -22.90
C ARG A 78 1.05 -36.55 -22.72
N ILE A 79 1.15 -37.05 -21.48
CA ILE A 79 1.13 -38.50 -21.19
C ILE A 79 -0.14 -39.15 -21.74
N ILE A 80 -1.31 -38.55 -21.48
CA ILE A 80 -2.59 -39.08 -21.98
C ILE A 80 -2.60 -39.12 -23.51
N ARG A 81 -2.08 -38.07 -24.16
CA ARG A 81 -1.98 -38.02 -25.63
C ARG A 81 -1.05 -39.12 -26.17
N GLU A 82 0.16 -39.27 -25.62
CA GLU A 82 1.09 -40.34 -26.07
C GLU A 82 0.48 -41.73 -25.88
N ARG A 83 -0.27 -41.96 -24.80
CA ARG A 83 -1.00 -43.23 -24.60
C ARG A 83 -2.08 -43.45 -25.65
N LYS A 84 -2.84 -42.40 -25.98
CA LYS A 84 -3.89 -42.44 -27.02
C LYS A 84 -3.29 -42.76 -28.40
N GLU A 85 -2.11 -42.24 -28.69
CA GLU A 85 -1.38 -42.44 -29.95
C GLU A 85 -0.61 -43.77 -30.00
N GLY A 86 -0.62 -44.58 -28.93
CA GLY A 86 0.09 -45.86 -28.86
C GLY A 86 1.58 -45.74 -28.52
N ASN A 87 2.08 -44.54 -28.23
CA ASN A 87 3.48 -44.26 -27.89
C ASN A 87 3.80 -44.59 -26.43
N PHE A 88 3.64 -45.85 -26.01
CA PHE A 88 3.75 -46.26 -24.60
C PHE A 88 5.15 -46.04 -24.00
N SER A 89 6.23 -46.21 -24.79
CA SER A 89 7.60 -45.93 -24.33
C SER A 89 7.77 -44.45 -23.95
N GLN A 90 7.25 -43.54 -24.79
CA GLN A 90 7.33 -42.11 -24.53
C GLN A 90 6.43 -41.72 -23.35
N ALA A 91 5.22 -42.27 -23.28
CA ALA A 91 4.34 -42.10 -22.13
C ALA A 91 4.98 -42.54 -20.80
N ALA A 92 5.72 -43.67 -20.80
CA ALA A 92 6.44 -44.15 -19.63
C ALA A 92 7.57 -43.19 -19.21
N LYS A 93 8.35 -42.67 -20.15
CA LYS A 93 9.39 -41.65 -19.88
C LYS A 93 8.79 -40.39 -19.26
N LEU A 94 7.71 -39.85 -19.84
CA LEU A 94 7.03 -38.67 -19.31
C LEU A 94 6.41 -38.93 -17.92
N THR A 95 5.86 -40.13 -17.70
CA THR A 95 5.35 -40.55 -16.38
C THR A 95 6.45 -40.60 -15.33
N HIS A 96 7.66 -41.02 -15.72
CA HIS A 96 8.81 -40.98 -14.83
C HIS A 96 9.22 -39.53 -14.50
N PHE A 97 9.30 -38.65 -15.52
CA PHE A 97 9.62 -37.22 -15.31
C PHE A 97 8.60 -36.51 -14.41
N LEU A 98 7.32 -36.85 -14.50
CA LEU A 98 6.26 -36.28 -13.66
C LEU A 98 6.53 -36.46 -12.16
N ARG A 99 7.24 -37.50 -11.75
CA ARG A 99 7.59 -37.77 -10.34
C ARG A 99 8.59 -36.77 -9.76
N PHE A 100 9.33 -36.07 -10.62
CA PHE A 100 10.34 -35.08 -10.21
C PHE A 100 9.82 -33.64 -10.23
N ILE A 101 8.58 -33.43 -10.70
CA ILE A 101 7.91 -32.14 -10.64
C ILE A 101 7.24 -32.02 -9.27
N VAL A 102 7.95 -31.38 -8.34
CA VAL A 102 7.48 -31.01 -6.99
C VAL A 102 6.83 -29.64 -7.04
#